data_AF-A0A4Y2TZX9-F1
#
_entry.id   AF-A0A4Y2TZX9-F1
#
_cell.length_a   1.000
_cell.length_b   1.000
_cell.length_c   1.000
_cell.angle_alpha   90.00
_cell.angle_beta   90.00
_cell.angle_gamma   90.00
#
_symmetry.space_group_name_H-M   'P 1'
#
loop_
_entity.id
_entity.type
_entity.pdbx_description
1 polymer ?
#
loop_
_entity_poly.entity_id
_entity_poly.type
_entity_poly.pdbx_seq_one_letter_code
_entity_poly.pdbx_strand_id
1 'polypeptide(L)'
;MKIRNSTYPEVEKCVRKWFVQCRDQNLPASELMWQQKAEDFVKELDSNSEFKASNGWLENFEKRHNRKICDETASVDASSCEE
;
A
#
# COMPACT_ATOMS: atom_id res chain seq x y z
N MET A 1 13.88 -6.30 14.56
CA MET A 1 13.19 -5.13 13.96
C MET A 1 12.01 -4.78 14.84
N LYS A 2 11.92 -3.56 15.39
CA LYS A 2 10.81 -3.16 16.26
C LYS A 2 9.70 -2.62 15.36
N ILE A 3 8.70 -3.46 15.08
CA ILE A 3 7.51 -3.04 14.35
C ILE A 3 6.82 -1.99 15.23
N ARG A 4 7.00 -0.70 14.94
CA ARG A 4 6.22 0.36 15.58
C ARG A 4 4.76 0.16 15.18
N ASN A 5 3.82 0.38 16.10
CA ASN A 5 2.39 0.44 15.74
C ASN A 5 2.17 1.52 14.67
N SER A 6 1.17 1.32 13.82
CA SER A 6 0.77 2.36 12.87
C SER A 6 0.21 3.56 13.60
N THR A 7 0.53 4.74 13.10
CA THR A 7 -0.11 5.98 13.52
C THR A 7 -1.62 5.96 13.21
N TYR A 8 -2.04 5.16 12.21
CA TYR A 8 -3.42 5.06 11.74
C TYR A 8 -3.91 3.60 11.67
N PRO A 9 -4.19 2.97 12.84
CA PRO A 9 -4.58 1.56 12.88
C PRO A 9 -5.96 1.29 12.25
N GLU A 10 -6.88 2.26 12.32
CA GLU A 10 -8.20 2.16 11.68
C GLU A 10 -8.11 2.19 10.15
N VAL A 11 -7.30 3.08 9.59
CA VAL A 11 -7.04 3.16 8.14
C VAL A 11 -6.41 1.85 7.66
N GLU A 12 -5.39 1.35 8.34
CA GLU A 12 -4.78 0.05 7.99
C GLU A 12 -5.81 -1.08 7.99
N LYS A 13 -6.73 -1.09 8.96
CA LYS A 13 -7.78 -2.10 9.05
C LYS A 13 -8.76 -2.01 7.87
N CYS A 14 -9.16 -0.80 7.47
CA CYS A 14 -10.01 -0.56 6.31
C CYS A 14 -9.33 -0.99 5.01
N VAL A 15 -8.08 -0.55 4.79
CA VAL A 15 -7.27 -0.92 3.61
C VAL A 15 -7.08 -2.44 3.54
N ARG A 16 -6.80 -3.11 4.66
CA ARG A 16 -6.68 -4.57 4.69
C ARG A 16 -7.97 -5.26 4.27
N LYS A 17 -9.13 -4.83 4.80
CA LYS A 17 -10.43 -5.40 4.45
C LYS A 17 -10.75 -5.18 2.97
N TRP A 18 -10.48 -3.99 2.47
CA TRP A 18 -10.67 -3.68 1.06
C TRP A 18 -9.80 -4.57 0.18
N PHE A 19 -8.53 -4.78 0.53
CA PHE A 19 -7.65 -5.64 -0.26
C PHE A 19 -8.06 -7.13 -0.23
N VAL A 20 -8.64 -7.65 0.87
CA VAL A 20 -9.26 -8.98 0.85
C VAL A 20 -10.38 -9.05 -0.21
N GLN A 21 -11.22 -8.02 -0.27
CA GLN A 21 -12.31 -7.95 -1.24
C GLN A 21 -11.80 -7.79 -2.68
N CYS A 22 -10.72 -7.04 -2.92
CA CYS A 22 -10.12 -6.95 -4.24
C CYS A 22 -9.55 -8.29 -4.72
N ARG A 23 -8.88 -9.03 -3.82
CA ARG A 23 -8.40 -10.39 -4.08
C ARG A 23 -9.53 -11.35 -4.42
N ASP A 24 -10.63 -11.28 -3.69
CA ASP A 24 -11.82 -12.10 -3.94
C ASP A 24 -12.44 -11.80 -5.32
N GLN A 25 -12.48 -10.52 -5.68
CA GLN A 25 -12.96 -10.04 -6.98
C GLN A 25 -11.94 -10.18 -8.13
N ASN A 26 -10.77 -10.77 -7.88
CA ASN A 26 -9.68 -10.88 -8.86
C ASN A 26 -9.28 -9.54 -9.49
N LEU A 27 -9.43 -8.44 -8.76
CA LEU A 27 -9.08 -7.11 -9.25
C LEU A 27 -7.56 -6.92 -9.16
N PRO A 28 -6.91 -6.46 -10.26
CA PRO A 28 -5.51 -6.07 -10.20
C PRO A 28 -5.39 -4.85 -9.30
N ALA A 29 -4.81 -5.03 -8.12
CA ALA A 29 -4.63 -3.96 -7.14
C ALA A 29 -3.21 -3.42 -7.25
N SER A 30 -2.99 -2.47 -8.18
CA SER A 30 -1.72 -1.76 -8.37
C SER A 30 -1.42 -0.85 -7.19
N GLU A 31 -0.15 -0.66 -6.82
CA GLU A 31 0.26 0.21 -5.69
C GLU A 31 -0.44 1.57 -5.66
N LEU A 32 -0.61 2.23 -6.82
CA LEU A 32 -1.30 3.51 -6.90
C LEU A 32 -2.75 3.46 -6.38
N MET A 33 -3.48 2.39 -6.70
CA MET A 33 -4.85 2.19 -6.21
C MET A 33 -4.86 2.02 -4.69
N TRP A 34 -3.84 1.39 -4.12
CA TRP A 34 -3.71 1.25 -2.67
C TRP A 34 -3.45 2.58 -1.99
N GLN A 35 -2.57 3.39 -2.57
CA GLN A 35 -2.25 4.71 -2.03
C GLN A 35 -3.50 5.58 -2.01
N GLN A 36 -4.18 5.68 -3.16
CA GLN A 36 -5.44 6.42 -3.28
C GLN A 36 -6.50 5.93 -2.31
N LYS A 37 -6.69 4.61 -2.18
CA LYS A 37 -7.73 4.07 -1.29
C LYS A 37 -7.39 4.27 0.18
N ALA A 38 -6.12 4.21 0.56
CA ALA A 38 -5.69 4.52 1.93
C ALA A 38 -5.90 5.99 2.28
N GLU A 39 -5.62 6.91 1.35
CA GLU A 39 -5.90 8.34 1.52
C GLU A 39 -7.40 8.64 1.57
N ASP A 40 -8.21 7.93 0.77
CA ASP A 40 -9.66 8.02 0.80
C ASP A 40 -10.21 7.59 2.17
N PHE A 41 -9.76 6.44 2.67
CA PHE A 41 -10.15 5.97 4.01
C PHE A 41 -9.70 6.90 5.12
N VAL A 42 -8.54 7.56 5.01
CA VAL A 42 -8.14 8.54 6.02
C VAL A 42 -9.06 9.74 5.98
N LYS A 43 -9.47 10.22 4.80
CA LYS A 43 -10.36 11.37 4.68
C LYS A 43 -11.75 11.07 5.23
N GLU A 44 -12.22 9.83 5.04
CA GLU A 44 -13.49 9.34 5.58
C GLU A 44 -13.47 9.19 7.11
N LEU A 45 -12.34 8.73 7.67
CA LEU A 45 -12.20 8.48 9.11
C LEU A 45 -11.79 9.73 9.89
N ASP A 46 -10.85 10.51 9.34
CA ASP A 46 -10.25 11.69 9.95
C ASP A 46 -9.87 12.70 8.86
N SER A 47 -10.83 13.56 8.51
CA SER A 47 -10.66 14.55 7.44
C SER A 47 -9.59 15.61 7.71
N ASN A 48 -9.07 15.70 8.94
CA ASN A 48 -7.99 16.62 9.33
C ASN A 48 -6.61 15.94 9.32
N SER A 49 -6.53 14.66 8.98
CA SER A 49 -5.28 13.93 8.99
C SER A 49 -4.40 14.31 7.79
N GLU A 50 -3.14 14.66 8.05
CA GLU A 50 -2.09 14.83 7.04
C GLU A 50 -1.51 13.48 6.57
N PHE A 51 -2.26 12.40 6.73
CA PHE A 51 -1.82 11.08 6.31
C PHE A 51 -1.63 11.02 4.80
N LYS A 52 -0.42 10.62 4.40
CA LYS A 52 -0.07 10.37 3.02
C LYS A 52 0.33 8.91 2.87
N ALA A 53 -0.37 8.20 2.00
CA ALA A 53 -0.05 6.82 1.66
C ALA A 53 1.18 6.77 0.74
N SER A 54 2.35 7.09 1.29
CA SER A 54 3.63 7.07 0.57
C SER A 54 4.13 5.63 0.39
N ASN A 55 5.02 5.39 -0.58
CA ASN A 55 5.66 4.08 -0.77
C ASN A 55 6.24 3.49 0.53
N GLY A 56 6.89 4.30 1.38
CA GLY A 56 7.41 3.81 2.66
C GLY A 56 6.33 3.35 3.66
N TRP A 57 5.13 3.96 3.62
CA TRP A 57 4.00 3.46 4.40
C TRP A 57 3.49 2.14 3.85
N LEU A 58 3.40 2.02 2.52
CA LEU A 58 2.94 0.84 1.82
C LEU A 58 3.87 -0.36 2.06
N GLU A 59 5.18 -0.18 1.89
CA GLU A 59 6.18 -1.22 2.20
C GLU A 59 6.07 -1.72 3.65
N ASN A 60 5.85 -0.79 4.58
CA ASN A 60 5.74 -1.12 5.99
C ASN A 60 4.39 -1.80 6.30
N PHE A 61 3.32 -1.43 5.60
CA PHE A 61 2.04 -2.14 5.64
C PHE A 61 2.18 -3.58 5.12
N GLU A 62 2.86 -3.78 4.00
CA GLU A 62 3.15 -5.10 3.44
C GLU A 62 3.98 -5.95 4.41
N LYS A 63 5.06 -5.39 4.97
CA LYS A 63 5.91 -6.04 5.99
C LYS A 63 5.10 -6.45 7.23
N ARG A 64 4.14 -5.62 7.66
CA ARG A 64 3.28 -5.91 8.82
C ARG A 64 2.23 -6.97 8.55
N HIS A 65 1.75 -7.08 7.31
CA HIS A 65 0.60 -7.91 6.99
C HIS A 65 0.94 -9.10 6.09
N ASN A 66 2.22 -9.26 5.75
CA ASN A 66 2.74 -10.28 4.83
C ASN A 66 1.88 -10.39 3.56
N ARG A 67 1.41 -9.25 3.08
CA ARG A 67 0.62 -9.14 1.85
C ARG A 67 1.55 -8.56 0.81
N LYS A 68 1.71 -9.29 -0.29
CA LYS A 68 2.49 -8.84 -1.44
C LYS A 68 1.53 -8.16 -2.40
N ILE A 69 1.79 -6.89 -2.68
CA ILE A 69 1.21 -6.20 -3.82
C ILE A 69 1.78 -6.90 -5.05
N CYS A 70 0.92 -7.23 -6.01
CA CYS A 70 1.38 -7.84 -7.24
C CYS A 70 2.05 -6.72 -8.04
N ASP A 71 3.35 -6.61 -7.83
CA ASP A 71 4.25 -5.67 -8.47
C ASP A 71 4.28 -5.99 -9.96
N GLU A 72 3.57 -5.22 -10.77
CA GLU A 72 3.86 -5.10 -12.20
C GLU A 72 4.66 -3.81 -12.42
N THR A 73 5.79 -3.68 -11.73
CA THR A 73 6.86 -2.77 -12.12
C THR A 73 8.13 -3.58 -12.38
N ALA A 74 8.03 -4.45 -13.40
CA ALA A 74 9.20 -4.79 -14.19
C ALA A 74 9.65 -3.51 -14.91
N SER A 75 10.40 -2.64 -14.22
CA SER A 75 11.23 -1.65 -14.88
C SER A 75 12.37 -2.42 -15.54
N VAL A 76 12.09 -2.89 -16.75
CA VAL A 76 13.10 -3.22 -17.75
C VAL A 76 13.90 -1.94 -18.02
N ASP A 77 15.16 -1.92 -17.64
CA ASP A 77 16.22 -1.63 -18.60
C ASP A 77 17.50 -2.28 -18.11
N ALA A 78 17.75 -3.46 -18.67
CA ALA A 78 19.10 -3.97 -18.80
C ALA A 78 19.73 -3.20 -19.96
N SER A 79 20.50 -2.15 -19.68
CA SER A 79 21.53 -1.72 -20.61
C SER A 79 22.90 -1.96 -20.00
N SER A 80 23.61 -2.78 -20.75
CA SER A 80 24.89 -3.43 -20.50
C SER A 80 26.03 -2.44 -20.31
N CYS A 81 27.11 -2.97 -19.72
CA CYS A 81 28.46 -2.41 -19.68
C CYS A 81 28.98 -1.83 -21.01
N GLU A 82 30.12 -1.14 -20.87
CA GLU A 82 31.05 -0.55 -21.87
C GLU A 82 30.85 0.98 -21.98
N GLU A 83 31.82 1.85 -21.68
CA GLU A 83 33.30 1.83 -21.76
C GLU A 83 33.96 2.54 -20.56
#